data_AF-A0A7Z8E250-F1
#
_entry.id   AF-A0A7Z8E250-F1
#
_cell.length_a   1.000
_cell.length_b   1.000
_cell.length_c   1.000
_cell.angle_alpha   90.00
_cell.angle_beta   90.00
_cell.angle_gamma   90.00
#
_symmetry.space_group_name_H-M   'P 1'
#
loop_
_entity.id
_entity.type
_entity.pdbx_description
1 polymer ?
#
loop_
_entity_poly.entity_id
_entity_poly.type
_entity_poly.pdbx_seq_one_letter_code
_entity_poly.pdbx_strand_id
1 'polypeptide(L)'
;MLKKSMNELIEIINNNLDGIIKSSPLNTKLEESMQYSLDAGGKRIRPVLVLLTLELLNENYKKGLQTALALEMIHTYSLIHDDLPAMDNDD
;
A
#
# COMPACT_ATOMS: atom_id res chain seq x y z
N MET A 1 -23.25 -4.39 -8.77
CA MET A 1 -22.41 -3.50 -9.59
C MET A 1 -21.38 -2.87 -8.66
N LEU A 2 -20.09 -2.91 -9.01
CA LEU A 2 -19.04 -2.28 -8.19
C LEU A 2 -19.37 -0.78 -8.03
N LYS A 3 -19.25 -0.26 -6.81
CA LYS A 3 -19.66 1.10 -6.50
C LYS A 3 -18.56 2.11 -6.81
N LYS A 4 -17.30 1.64 -6.83
CA LYS A 4 -16.13 2.44 -7.19
C LYS A 4 -15.36 1.82 -8.35
N SER A 5 -14.72 2.68 -9.13
CA SER A 5 -13.76 2.23 -10.13
C SER A 5 -12.44 1.84 -9.47
N MET A 6 -11.65 1.00 -10.15
CA MET A 6 -10.32 0.62 -9.69
C MET A 6 -9.42 1.85 -9.46
N ASN A 7 -9.47 2.84 -10.36
CA ASN A 7 -8.65 4.05 -10.28
C ASN A 7 -8.98 4.88 -9.03
N GLU A 8 -10.27 4.99 -8.68
CA GLU A 8 -10.69 5.70 -7.46
C GLU A 8 -10.18 4.99 -6.19
N LEU A 9 -10.16 3.65 -6.18
CA LEU A 9 -9.64 2.90 -5.05
C LEU A 9 -8.12 3.07 -4.92
N ILE A 10 -7.39 3.08 -6.04
CA ILE A 10 -5.94 3.33 -6.06
C ILE A 10 -5.63 4.72 -5.51
N GLU A 11 -6.38 5.74 -5.92
CA GLU A 11 -6.21 7.10 -5.40
C GLU A 11 -6.44 7.17 -3.88
N ILE A 12 -7.51 6.52 -3.39
CA ILE A 12 -7.77 6.42 -1.95
C ILE A 12 -6.61 5.72 -1.24
N ILE A 13 -6.10 4.61 -1.77
CA ILE A 13 -5.00 3.85 -1.19
C ILE A 13 -3.74 4.72 -1.11
N ASN A 14 -3.33 5.35 -2.21
CA ASN A 14 -2.14 6.19 -2.26
C ASN A 14 -2.23 7.35 -1.27
N ASN A 15 -3.37 8.07 -1.24
CA ASN A 15 -3.58 9.18 -0.31
C ASN A 15 -3.50 8.73 1.16
N ASN A 16 -3.95 7.52 1.49
CA ASN A 16 -3.87 7.00 2.85
C ASN A 16 -2.46 6.51 3.19
N LEU A 17 -1.74 5.86 2.25
CA LEU A 17 -0.35 5.42 2.46
C LEU A 17 0.58 6.61 2.73
N ASP A 18 0.43 7.68 1.96
CA ASP A 18 1.21 8.91 2.10
C ASP A 18 1.16 9.50 3.51
N GLY A 19 -0.01 9.40 4.16
CA GLY A 19 -0.23 9.92 5.50
C GLY A 19 0.38 9.07 6.62
N ILE A 20 0.64 7.78 6.39
CA ILE A 20 1.04 6.86 7.48
C ILE A 20 2.40 7.25 8.04
N ILE A 21 3.41 7.38 7.17
CA ILE A 21 4.78 7.65 7.61
C ILE A 21 4.97 9.14 7.90
N LYS A 22 4.45 10.04 7.04
CA LYS A 22 4.55 11.50 7.22
C LYS A 22 3.94 12.00 8.53
N SER A 23 3.03 11.23 9.14
CA SER A 23 2.43 11.57 10.44
C SER A 23 3.31 11.21 11.65
N SER A 24 4.40 10.46 11.46
CA SER A 24 5.27 10.06 12.56
C SER A 24 6.06 11.24 13.11
N PRO A 25 6.16 11.41 14.45
CA PRO A 25 6.93 12.48 15.07
C PRO A 25 8.44 12.19 15.11
N LEU A 26 8.88 10.98 14.75
CA LEU A 26 10.27 10.57 14.90
C LEU A 26 11.18 11.20 13.83
N ASN A 27 10.67 11.39 12.61
CA ASN A 27 11.34 11.99 11.46
C ASN A 27 12.78 11.49 11.25
N THR A 28 12.92 10.17 11.11
CA THR A 28 14.22 9.48 11.01
C THR A 28 14.60 9.15 9.57
N LYS A 29 15.90 8.90 9.34
CA LYS A 29 16.38 8.38 8.05
C LYS A 29 15.72 7.05 7.64
N LEU A 30 15.35 6.22 8.62
CA LEU A 30 14.64 4.98 8.35
C LEU A 30 13.24 5.27 7.77
N GLU A 31 12.54 6.25 8.31
CA GLU A 31 11.22 6.66 7.81
C GLU A 31 11.31 7.29 6.43
N GLU A 32 12.36 8.07 6.15
CA GLU A 32 12.65 8.56 4.80
C GLU A 32 12.82 7.40 3.81
N SER A 33 13.58 6.35 4.17
CA SER A 33 13.74 5.16 3.33
C SER A 33 12.43 4.39 3.14
N MET A 34 11.63 4.24 4.20
CA MET A 34 10.32 3.59 4.10
C MET A 34 9.36 4.39 3.19
N GLN A 35 9.35 5.71 3.30
CA GLN A 35 8.53 6.58 2.46
C GLN A 35 8.96 6.47 1.00
N TYR A 36 10.27 6.51 0.73
CA TYR A 36 10.82 6.34 -0.60
C TYR A 36 10.31 5.06 -1.29
N SER A 37 10.35 3.92 -0.59
CA SER A 37 9.87 2.65 -1.13
C SER A 37 8.34 2.62 -1.37
N LEU A 38 7.55 3.34 -0.55
CA LEU A 38 6.10 3.46 -0.78
C LEU A 38 5.78 4.40 -1.96
N ASP A 39 6.56 5.47 -2.11
CA ASP A 39 6.40 6.51 -3.16
C ASP A 39 6.81 6.03 -4.55
N ALA A 40 7.62 4.97 -4.64
CA ALA A 40 7.93 4.28 -5.89
C ALA A 40 6.66 3.81 -6.65
N GLY A 41 5.51 3.78 -5.96
CA GLY A 41 4.20 3.59 -6.57
C GLY A 41 3.89 2.11 -6.79
N GLY A 42 3.30 1.81 -7.94
CA GLY A 42 2.92 0.45 -8.32
C GLY A 42 1.44 0.30 -8.65
N LYS A 43 1.05 -0.90 -9.08
CA LYS A 43 -0.31 -1.19 -9.55
C LYS A 43 -1.35 -1.32 -8.43
N ARG A 44 -0.89 -1.38 -7.16
CA ARG A 44 -1.73 -1.52 -5.96
C ARG A 44 -2.76 -2.66 -6.04
N ILE A 45 -2.39 -3.77 -6.70
CA ILE A 45 -3.31 -4.89 -6.97
C ILE A 45 -3.84 -5.50 -5.67
N ARG A 46 -2.94 -5.75 -4.70
CA ARG A 46 -3.28 -6.40 -3.42
C ARG A 46 -4.30 -5.60 -2.60
N PRO A 47 -4.08 -4.31 -2.28
CA PRO A 47 -5.05 -3.52 -1.53
C PRO A 47 -6.36 -3.32 -2.31
N VAL A 48 -6.32 -3.14 -3.64
CA VAL A 48 -7.52 -3.06 -4.47
C VAL A 48 -8.37 -4.33 -4.36
N LEU A 49 -7.76 -5.51 -4.40
CA LEU A 49 -8.48 -6.78 -4.27
C LEU A 49 -9.21 -6.90 -2.93
N VAL A 50 -8.58 -6.45 -1.83
CA VAL A 50 -9.23 -6.43 -0.50
C VAL A 50 -10.48 -5.54 -0.53
N LEU A 51 -10.37 -4.32 -1.05
CA LEU A 51 -11.47 -3.36 -1.06
C LEU A 51 -12.61 -3.80 -1.99
N LEU A 52 -12.28 -4.29 -3.19
CA LEU A 52 -13.27 -4.81 -4.14
C LEU A 52 -13.98 -6.06 -3.61
N THR A 53 -13.28 -6.92 -2.85
CA THR A 53 -13.90 -8.09 -2.21
C THR A 53 -14.97 -7.67 -1.23
N LEU A 54 -14.74 -6.62 -0.43
CA LEU A 54 -15.78 -6.08 0.46
C LEU A 54 -16.96 -5.53 -0.33
N GLU A 55 -16.72 -4.76 -1.39
CA GLU A 55 -17.81 -4.26 -2.23
C GLU A 55 -18.63 -5.40 -2.87
N LEU A 56 -17.97 -6.47 -3.32
CA LEU A 56 -18.60 -7.66 -3.89
C LEU A 56 -19.51 -8.36 -2.86
N LEU A 57 -19.11 -8.37 -1.59
CA LEU A 57 -19.88 -8.91 -0.47
C LEU A 57 -20.96 -7.95 0.06
N ASN A 58 -21.22 -6.83 -0.64
CA ASN A 58 -22.11 -5.75 -0.22
C ASN A 58 -21.70 -5.06 1.09
N GLU A 59 -20.43 -5.16 1.47
CA GLU A 59 -19.86 -4.50 2.63
C GLU A 59 -19.24 -3.14 2.28
N ASN A 60 -19.14 -2.27 3.27
CA ASN A 60 -18.45 -0.99 3.10
C ASN A 60 -16.94 -1.22 2.99
N TYR A 61 -16.33 -0.88 1.84
CA TYR A 61 -14.89 -1.03 1.61
C TYR A 61 -14.02 -0.41 2.71
N LYS A 62 -14.50 0.68 3.35
CA LYS A 62 -13.78 1.35 4.43
C LYS A 62 -13.47 0.43 5.61
N LYS A 63 -14.26 -0.64 5.81
CA LYS A 63 -14.01 -1.67 6.82
C LYS A 63 -12.67 -2.39 6.60
N GLY A 64 -12.23 -2.54 5.35
CA GLY A 64 -10.97 -3.21 4.99
C GLY A 64 -9.83 -2.27 4.66
N LEU A 65 -10.00 -0.95 4.81
CA LEU A 65 -8.98 0.02 4.40
C LEU A 65 -7.66 -0.20 5.15
N GLN A 66 -7.70 -0.34 6.48
CA GLN A 66 -6.49 -0.59 7.26
C GLN A 66 -5.82 -1.92 6.88
N THR A 67 -6.60 -2.98 6.65
CA THR A 67 -6.08 -4.28 6.18
C THR A 67 -5.42 -4.17 4.80
N ALA A 68 -6.05 -3.42 3.88
CA ALA A 68 -5.51 -3.17 2.56
C ALA A 68 -4.16 -2.44 2.62
N LEU A 69 -4.07 -1.39 3.44
CA LEU A 69 -2.83 -0.62 3.63
C LEU A 69 -1.73 -1.47 4.26
N ALA A 70 -2.05 -2.23 5.31
CA ALA A 70 -1.09 -3.14 5.95
C ALA A 70 -0.57 -4.21 4.97
N LEU A 71 -1.44 -4.75 4.11
CA LEU A 71 -1.04 -5.73 3.10
C LEU A 71 -0.10 -5.12 2.05
N GLU A 72 -0.33 -3.87 1.65
CA GLU A 72 0.59 -3.17 0.74
C GLU A 72 1.93 -2.88 1.42
N MET A 73 1.95 -2.54 2.72
CA MET A 73 3.21 -2.39 3.47
C MET A 73 4.01 -3.69 3.53
N ILE A 74 3.35 -4.83 3.76
CA ILE A 74 4.00 -6.15 3.73
C ILE A 74 4.56 -6.44 2.34
N HIS A 75 3.81 -6.10 1.28
CA HIS A 75 4.28 -6.28 -0.09
C HIS A 75 5.50 -5.40 -0.39
N THR A 76 5.46 -4.12 -0.04
CA THR A 76 6.61 -3.22 -0.25
C THR A 76 7.83 -3.71 0.52
N TYR A 77 7.65 -4.17 1.76
CA TYR A 77 8.73 -4.81 2.53
C TYR A 77 9.36 -5.99 1.79
N SER A 78 8.55 -6.89 1.22
CA SER A 78 9.08 -8.07 0.55
C SER A 78 9.96 -7.67 -0.64
N LEU A 79 9.53 -6.70 -1.45
CA LEU A 79 10.30 -6.20 -2.58
C LEU A 79 11.66 -5.61 -2.15
N ILE A 80 11.66 -4.77 -1.11
CA ILE A 80 12.92 -4.19 -0.60
C ILE A 80 13.92 -5.29 -0.23
N HIS A 81 13.45 -6.38 0.37
CA HIS A 81 14.31 -7.50 0.74
C HIS A 81 14.71 -8.35 -0.47
N ASP A 82 13.78 -8.58 -1.40
CA ASP A 82 14.02 -9.31 -2.66
C ASP A 82 15.11 -8.62 -3.49
N ASP A 83 15.12 -7.28 -3.55
CA ASP A 83 16.08 -6.51 -4.32
C ASP A 83 17.52 -6.51 -3.71
N LEU A 84 17.71 -6.98 -2.47
CA LEU A 84 19.02 -6.94 -1.81
C LEU A 84 20.08 -7.78 -2.56
N PRO A 85 21.38 -7.43 -2.47
CA PRO A 85 22.47 -8.19 -3.12
C PRO A 85 22.56 -9.68 -2.76
N ALA A 86 22.00 -10.06 -1.61
CA ALA A 86 21.97 -11.43 -1.15
C ALA A 86 20.75 -12.24 -1.65
N MET A 87 19.79 -11.56 -2.25
CA MET A 87 18.57 -12.14 -2.82
C MET A 87 18.68 -12.01 -4.34
N ASP A 88 17.99 -11.06 -4.98
CA ASP A 88 17.98 -10.93 -6.44
C ASP A 88 19.12 -10.03 -6.97
N ASN A 89 19.70 -9.18 -6.12
CA ASN A 89 20.75 -8.22 -6.50
C ASN A 89 20.31 -7.34 -7.68
N ASP A 90 19.12 -6.75 -7.55
CA ASP A 90 18.55 -5.81 -8.51
C ASP A 90 18.93 -4.35 -8.13
N ASP A 91 19.39 -3.57 -9.12
CA ASP A 91 19.90 -2.20 -8.98
C ASP A 91 18.80 -1.11 -9.00
#